data_AF-A0A645GFM2-F1
#
_entry.id   AF-A0A645GFM2-F1
#
_cell.length_a   1.000
_cell.length_b   1.000
_cell.length_c   1.000
_cell.angle_alpha   90.00
_cell.angle_beta   90.00
_cell.angle_gamma   90.00
#
_symmetry.space_group_name_H-M   'P 1'
#
loop_
_entity.id
_entity.type
_entity.pdbx_description
1 polymer ?
#
loop_
_entity_poly.entity_id
_entity_poly.type
_entity_poly.pdbx_seq_one_letter_code
_entity_poly.pdbx_strand_id
1 'polypeptide(L)'
;MYGSFGPNKDTWIDRIMIDEKYQGRGFGRAAMIKLIDIVSKKYEVNVVYLSIIENNHVARKLYESIGFQYINENDENGEPIFQYVIS
;
A
#
# COMPACT_ATOMS: atom_id res chain seq x y z
N MET A 1 8.89 1.72 3.63
CA MET A 1 8.62 2.89 4.49
C MET A 1 7.12 2.96 4.70
N TYR A 2 6.72 3.34 5.90
CA TYR A 2 5.32 3.53 6.29
C TYR A 2 5.25 4.60 7.38
N GLY A 3 4.11 5.25 7.52
CA GLY A 3 3.86 6.29 8.51
C GLY A 3 2.40 6.44 8.85
N SER A 4 2.10 7.12 9.95
CA SER A 4 0.73 7.46 10.37
C SER A 4 0.71 8.93 10.78
N PHE A 5 -0.25 9.68 10.26
CA PHE A 5 -0.23 11.14 10.29
C PHE A 5 -1.55 11.73 10.80
N GLY A 6 -1.43 12.87 11.48
CA GLY A 6 -2.58 13.65 11.94
C GLY A 6 -3.40 12.97 13.06
N PRO A 7 -4.45 13.65 13.55
CA PRO A 7 -5.31 13.12 14.60
C PRO A 7 -6.16 11.92 14.14
N ASN A 8 -6.39 11.78 12.83
CA ASN A 8 -7.15 10.68 12.25
C ASN A 8 -6.32 9.41 12.02
N LYS A 9 -5.00 9.46 12.27
CA LYS A 9 -4.06 8.36 12.03
C LYS A 9 -4.10 7.88 10.56
N ASP A 10 -4.07 8.81 9.61
CA ASP A 10 -4.02 8.48 8.19
C ASP A 10 -2.72 7.73 7.93
N THR A 11 -2.84 6.44 7.62
CA THR A 11 -1.72 5.50 7.69
C THR A 11 -1.33 5.02 6.30
N TRP A 12 -0.09 5.31 5.91
CA TRP A 12 0.41 5.16 4.55
C TRP A 12 1.54 4.15 4.47
N ILE A 13 1.57 3.39 3.37
CA ILE A 13 2.69 2.54 2.95
C ILE A 13 3.33 3.18 1.72
N ASP A 14 4.42 3.93 1.92
CA ASP A 14 5.05 4.70 0.84
C ASP A 14 5.97 3.85 -0.03
N ARG A 15 6.68 2.89 0.57
CA ARG A 15 7.72 2.12 -0.14
C ARG A 15 7.79 0.68 0.30
N ILE A 16 7.71 -0.23 -0.66
CA ILE A 16 8.11 -1.62 -0.54
C ILE A 16 9.02 -1.96 -1.71
N MET A 17 10.16 -2.59 -1.43
CA MET A 17 11.14 -2.93 -2.46
C MET A 17 11.54 -4.38 -2.26
N ILE A 18 11.47 -5.15 -3.33
CA ILE A 18 12.00 -6.50 -3.40
C ILE A 18 13.24 -6.42 -4.29
N ASP A 19 14.36 -6.94 -3.78
CA ASP A 19 15.58 -7.06 -4.57
C ASP A 19 15.27 -7.76 -5.90
N GLU A 20 15.78 -7.19 -6.99
CA GLU A 20 15.54 -7.61 -8.37
C GLU A 20 15.71 -9.13 -8.57
N LYS A 21 16.72 -9.73 -7.93
CA LYS A 21 17.01 -11.18 -8.03
C LYS A 21 15.88 -12.05 -7.51
N TYR A 22 15.00 -11.49 -6.68
CA TYR A 22 13.91 -12.17 -6.00
C TYR A 22 12.53 -11.71 -6.49
N GLN A 23 12.44 -10.78 -7.46
CA GLN A 23 11.17 -10.38 -8.04
C GLN A 23 10.50 -11.50 -8.85
N GLY A 24 9.18 -11.39 -9.09
CA GLY A 24 8.41 -12.39 -9.83
C GLY A 24 8.11 -13.69 -9.07
N ARG A 25 8.54 -13.82 -7.80
CA ARG A 25 8.39 -15.03 -6.97
C ARG A 25 7.32 -14.93 -5.88
N GLY A 26 6.48 -13.89 -5.92
CA GLY A 26 5.43 -13.66 -4.93
C GLY A 26 5.86 -12.94 -3.64
N PHE A 27 7.15 -12.61 -3.46
CA PHE A 27 7.62 -11.93 -2.25
C PHE A 27 7.00 -10.54 -2.05
N GLY A 28 6.71 -9.79 -3.12
CA GLY A 28 6.01 -8.51 -3.00
C GLY A 28 4.64 -8.65 -2.34
N ARG A 29 3.89 -9.71 -2.70
CA ARG A 29 2.58 -10.01 -2.08
C ARG A 29 2.74 -10.41 -0.62
N ALA A 30 3.65 -11.34 -0.33
CA ALA A 30 3.89 -11.81 1.03
C ALA A 30 4.34 -10.67 1.96
N ALA A 31 5.26 -9.83 1.48
CA ALA A 31 5.77 -8.69 2.23
C ALA A 31 4.70 -7.62 2.44
N MET A 32 3.87 -7.31 1.42
CA MET A 32 2.79 -6.34 1.56
C MET A 32 1.74 -6.80 2.58
N ILE A 33 1.28 -8.06 2.50
CA ILE A 33 0.31 -8.60 3.47
C ILE A 33 0.86 -8.53 4.91
N LYS A 34 2.12 -8.90 5.11
CA LYS A 34 2.76 -8.79 6.43
C LYS A 34 2.90 -7.35 6.88
N LEU A 35 3.22 -6.43 5.96
CA LEU A 35 3.36 -5.03 6.29
C LEU A 35 2.01 -4.41 6.71
N ILE A 36 0.91 -4.71 6.00
CA ILE A 36 -0.44 -4.28 6.38
C ILE A 36 -0.76 -4.73 7.81
N ASP A 37 -0.52 -6.00 8.15
CA ASP A 37 -0.76 -6.56 9.49
C ASP A 37 0.08 -5.85 10.58
N ILE A 38 1.34 -5.57 10.30
CA ILE A 38 2.23 -4.86 11.24
C ILE A 38 1.75 -3.42 11.46
N VAL A 39 1.48 -2.71 10.37
CA VAL A 39 1.16 -1.28 10.38
C VAL A 39 -0.20 -1.04 11.01
N SER A 40 -1.20 -1.86 10.68
CA SER A 40 -2.55 -1.73 11.24
C SER A 40 -2.59 -1.94 12.74
N LYS A 41 -1.89 -2.96 13.25
CA LYS A 41 -1.78 -3.22 14.69
C LYS A 41 -0.98 -2.15 15.41
N LYS A 42 0.11 -1.67 14.79
CA LYS A 42 0.97 -0.65 15.37
C LYS A 42 0.26 0.68 15.58
N TYR A 43 -0.57 1.09 14.63
CA TYR A 43 -1.29 2.36 14.70
C TYR A 43 -2.75 2.23 15.14
N GLU A 44 -3.25 1.00 15.30
CA GLU A 44 -4.64 0.69 15.65
C GLU A 44 -5.63 1.30 14.64
N VAL A 45 -5.41 0.98 13.36
CA VAL A 45 -6.21 1.50 12.23
C VAL A 45 -6.83 0.34 11.44
N ASN A 46 -8.01 0.60 10.86
CA ASN A 46 -8.73 -0.36 10.02
C ASN A 46 -8.58 -0.08 8.53
N VAL A 47 -7.85 0.98 8.16
CA VAL A 47 -7.60 1.37 6.77
C VAL A 47 -6.14 1.73 6.61
N VAL A 48 -5.55 1.32 5.49
CA VAL A 48 -4.20 1.74 5.08
C VAL A 48 -4.23 2.24 3.64
N TYR A 49 -3.38 3.21 3.34
CA TYR A 49 -3.34 3.91 2.06
C TYR A 49 -1.99 3.73 1.35
N LEU A 50 -2.01 3.86 0.03
CA LEU A 50 -0.83 4.04 -0.82
C LEU A 50 -1.21 4.82 -2.08
N SER A 51 -0.24 5.45 -2.73
CA SER A 51 -0.37 5.93 -4.11
C SER A 51 0.47 5.10 -5.06
N ILE A 52 0.14 5.14 -6.35
CA ILE A 52 0.84 4.37 -7.39
C ILE A 52 1.20 5.29 -8.54
N ILE A 53 2.50 5.42 -8.82
CA ILE A 53 3.00 6.04 -10.07
C ILE A 53 2.26 5.46 -11.27
N GLU A 54 1.69 6.34 -12.12
CA GLU A 54 0.73 6.00 -13.19
C GLU A 54 1.14 4.81 -14.08
N ASN A 55 2.43 4.71 -14.41
CA ASN A 55 2.98 3.67 -15.28
C ASN A 55 3.43 2.38 -14.57
N ASN A 56 3.26 2.28 -13.25
CA ASN A 56 3.64 1.10 -12.48
C ASN A 56 2.54 0.04 -12.49
N HIS A 57 2.24 -0.51 -13.67
CA HIS A 57 1.19 -1.49 -13.86
C HIS A 57 1.41 -2.79 -13.06
N VAL A 58 2.67 -3.13 -12.74
CA VAL A 58 3.01 -4.29 -11.91
C VAL A 58 2.56 -4.07 -10.46
N ALA A 59 2.87 -2.91 -9.88
CA ALA A 59 2.42 -2.55 -8.53
C ALA A 59 0.89 -2.45 -8.46
N ARG A 60 0.26 -1.80 -9.45
CA ARG A 60 -1.20 -1.71 -9.53
C ARG A 60 -1.88 -3.06 -9.50
N LYS A 61 -1.49 -3.97 -10.41
CA LYS A 61 -2.04 -5.33 -10.45
C LYS A 61 -1.82 -6.08 -9.14
N LEU A 62 -0.64 -5.94 -8.53
CA LEU A 62 -0.33 -6.56 -7.25
C LEU A 62 -1.27 -6.05 -6.15
N TYR A 63 -1.40 -4.74 -5.98
CA TYR A 63 -2.18 -4.14 -4.89
C TYR A 63 -3.67 -4.39 -5.07
N GLU A 64 -4.20 -4.24 -6.29
CA GLU A 64 -5.60 -4.59 -6.61
C GLU A 64 -5.86 -6.08 -6.30
N SER A 65 -4.93 -6.99 -6.63
CA SER A 65 -5.06 -8.43 -6.30
C SER A 65 -4.99 -8.78 -4.81
N ILE A 66 -4.51 -7.85 -3.98
CA ILE A 66 -4.51 -7.98 -2.52
C ILE A 66 -5.84 -7.50 -1.95
N GLY A 67 -6.52 -6.58 -2.64
CA GLY A 67 -7.80 -5.99 -2.22
C GLY A 67 -7.73 -4.48 -2.04
N PHE A 68 -6.64 -3.81 -2.46
CA PHE A 68 -6.62 -2.35 -2.52
C PHE A 68 -7.62 -1.85 -3.57
N GLN A 69 -8.32 -0.78 -3.24
CA GLN A 69 -9.34 -0.16 -4.08
C GLN A 69 -9.00 1.30 -4.34
N TYR A 70 -9.09 1.73 -5.59
CA TYR A 70 -8.93 3.13 -5.97
C TYR A 70 -10.06 3.96 -5.36
N ILE A 71 -9.73 5.07 -4.70
CA ILE A 71 -10.72 5.89 -3.97
C ILE A 71 -11.26 7.07 -4.79
N ASN A 72 -10.92 7.17 -6.07
CA ASN A 72 -11.25 8.31 -6.94
C ASN A 72 -10.55 9.63 -6.55
N GLU A 73 -9.39 9.53 -5.90
CA GLU A 73 -8.55 10.67 -5.52
C GLU A 73 -7.10 10.43 -5.95
N ASN A 74 -6.37 11.53 -6.17
CA ASN A 74 -4.95 11.52 -6.48
C ASN A 74 -4.17 12.27 -5.39
N ASP A 75 -2.91 11.89 -5.17
CA ASP A 75 -2.02 12.62 -4.28
C ASP A 75 -1.54 13.95 -4.88
N GLU A 76 -0.69 14.67 -4.15
CA GLU A 76 -0.12 15.96 -4.57
C GLU A 76 0.70 15.90 -5.88
N ASN A 77 1.16 14.71 -6.28
CA ASN A 77 1.89 14.47 -7.51
C ASN A 77 0.98 13.99 -8.65
N GLY A 78 -0.33 13.88 -8.41
CA GLY A 78 -1.29 13.36 -9.37
C GLY A 78 -1.33 11.83 -9.44
N GLU A 79 -0.73 11.12 -8.47
CA GLU A 79 -0.72 9.66 -8.45
C GLU A 79 -2.01 9.10 -7.81
N PRO A 80 -2.69 8.11 -8.42
CA PRO A 80 -3.93 7.56 -7.88
C PRO A 80 -3.74 6.92 -6.51
N ILE A 81 -4.61 7.30 -5.57
CA ILE A 81 -4.64 6.82 -4.20
C ILE A 81 -5.52 5.57 -4.10
N PHE A 82 -5.01 4.56 -3.41
CA PHE A 82 -5.72 3.33 -3.12
C PHE A 82 -5.78 3.10 -1.61
N GLN A 83 -6.88 2.50 -1.15
CA GLN A 83 -7.07 2.09 0.23
C GLN A 83 -7.26 0.58 0.35
N TYR A 84 -6.85 0.02 1.48
CA TYR A 84 -7.18 -1.35 1.88
C TYR A 84 -7.92 -1.31 3.22
N VAL A 85 -9.14 -1.84 3.25
CA VAL A 85 -9.97 -1.96 4.46
C VAL A 85 -9.71 -3.32 5.10
N ILE A 86 -9.32 -3.30 6.37
CA ILE A 86 -9.00 -4.48 7.15
C ILE A 86 -10.31 -5.07 7.69
N SER A 87 -10.54 -6.35 7.39
CA SER A 87 -11.68 -7.13 7.86
C SER A 87 -11.37 -7.90 9.14
#